data_AF-A0A2D6Q330-F1
#
_entry.id   AF-A0A2D6Q330-F1
#
_cell.length_a   1.000
_cell.length_b   1.000
_cell.length_c   1.000
_cell.angle_alpha   90.00
_cell.angle_beta   90.00
_cell.angle_gamma   90.00
#
_symmetry.space_group_name_H-M   'P 1'
#
loop_
_entity.id
_entity.type
_entity.pdbx_description
1 polymer ?
#
loop_
_entity_poly.entity_id
_entity_poly.type
_entity_poly.pdbx_seq_one_letter_code
_entity_poly.pdbx_strand_id
1 'polypeptide(L)'
;MLQINFYPESDEKEFTKAAKEYAQIWSKDADKIVRLIEKYSGMKFKTKVINAVTFEGRSFSKPMSLRSSYPRRVKEAVLVHELLHRLLIDNNFWFGNKDTYHEDVHKMIDLILFDIWVDLLGKKVAKESQELEISFGDPAYKRAWSWALSFSKDERPKKFQEMKKKYQKSS
;
A
#
# COMPACT_ATOMS: atom_id res chain seq x y z
N MET A 1 11.14 0.06 15.44
CA MET A 1 9.74 0.06 14.96
C MET A 1 9.62 1.15 13.91
N LEU A 2 8.82 0.95 12.85
CA LEU A 2 8.56 2.01 11.86
C LEU A 2 7.69 3.09 12.52
N GLN A 3 8.10 4.36 12.44
CA GLN A 3 7.32 5.50 12.90
C GLN A 3 6.74 6.25 11.71
N ILE A 4 5.47 6.66 11.81
CA ILE A 4 4.83 7.54 10.83
C ILE A 4 4.29 8.76 11.56
N ASN A 5 4.72 9.93 11.12
CA ASN A 5 4.19 11.21 11.57
C ASN A 5 3.19 11.70 10.51
N PHE A 6 2.02 12.17 10.93
CA PHE A 6 0.97 12.65 10.04
C PHE A 6 0.79 14.15 10.21
N TYR A 7 1.00 14.89 9.13
CA TYR A 7 0.88 16.34 9.08
C TYR A 7 -0.26 16.72 8.13
N PRO A 8 -1.11 17.69 8.45
CA PRO A 8 -2.06 18.21 7.49
C PRO A 8 -1.36 19.14 6.47
N GLU A 9 -1.86 19.20 5.24
CA GLU A 9 -1.34 20.12 4.22
C GLU A 9 -1.53 21.59 4.59
N SER A 10 -2.63 21.91 5.28
CA SER A 10 -2.95 23.23 5.82
C SER A 10 -3.71 23.10 7.16
N ASP A 11 -3.98 24.23 7.82
CA ASP A 11 -4.78 24.28 9.06
C ASP A 11 -6.29 24.05 8.84
N GLU A 12 -6.70 23.74 7.60
CA GLU A 12 -8.09 23.43 7.30
C GLU A 12 -8.61 22.23 8.10
N LYS A 13 -9.86 22.32 8.54
CA LYS A 13 -10.47 21.35 9.46
C LYS A 13 -10.49 19.93 8.89
N GLU A 14 -10.67 19.79 7.58
CA GLU A 14 -10.70 18.48 6.93
C GLU A 14 -9.35 17.78 6.94
N PHE A 15 -8.26 18.51 6.65
CA PHE A 15 -6.90 17.95 6.65
C PHE A 15 -6.42 17.67 8.06
N THR A 16 -6.64 18.60 9.00
CA THR A 16 -6.30 18.39 10.42
C THR A 16 -7.05 17.20 11.03
N LYS A 17 -8.32 17.00 10.66
CA LYS A 17 -9.11 15.82 11.06
C LYS A 17 -8.56 14.54 10.43
N ALA A 18 -8.23 14.57 9.14
CA ALA A 18 -7.67 13.41 8.45
C ALA A 18 -6.31 13.00 9.04
N ALA A 19 -5.41 13.94 9.31
CA ALA A 19 -4.12 13.67 9.95
C ALA A 19 -4.30 12.98 11.32
N LYS A 20 -5.24 13.47 12.13
CA LYS A 20 -5.60 12.84 13.41
C LYS A 20 -6.16 11.42 13.23
N GLU A 21 -7.01 11.21 12.23
CA GLU A 21 -7.61 9.91 11.96
C GLU A 21 -6.57 8.87 11.49
N TYR A 22 -5.67 9.25 10.59
CA TYR A 22 -4.56 8.39 10.19
C TYR A 22 -3.60 8.10 11.36
N ALA A 23 -3.30 9.10 12.21
CA ALA A 23 -2.51 8.89 13.41
C ALA A 23 -3.18 7.91 14.39
N GLN A 24 -4.51 7.98 14.54
CA GLN A 24 -5.27 7.02 15.36
C GLN A 24 -5.23 5.60 14.79
N ILE A 25 -5.45 5.45 13.47
CA ILE A 25 -5.32 4.17 12.77
C ILE A 25 -3.93 3.59 13.02
N TRP A 26 -2.88 4.39 12.81
CA TRP A 26 -1.51 3.95 13.01
C TRP A 26 -1.23 3.56 14.45
N SER A 27 -1.60 4.39 15.45
CA SER A 27 -1.33 4.06 16.86
C SER A 27 -2.00 2.75 17.31
N LYS A 28 -3.17 2.44 16.73
CA LYS A 28 -3.94 1.24 17.07
C LYS A 28 -3.38 -0.01 16.41
N ASP A 29 -3.06 0.07 15.12
CA ASP A 29 -2.84 -1.10 14.28
C ASP A 29 -1.42 -1.19 13.69
N ALA A 30 -0.51 -0.25 13.98
CA ALA A 30 0.86 -0.20 13.42
C ALA A 30 1.58 -1.55 13.50
N ASP A 31 1.65 -2.15 14.69
CA ASP A 31 2.35 -3.42 14.87
C ASP A 31 1.70 -4.55 14.07
N LYS A 32 0.36 -4.58 13.98
CA LYS A 32 -0.36 -5.58 13.19
C LYS A 32 -0.10 -5.39 11.70
N ILE A 33 -0.16 -4.15 11.21
CA ILE A 33 0.09 -3.79 9.81
C ILE A 33 1.53 -4.18 9.43
N VAL A 34 2.53 -3.75 10.20
CA VAL A 34 3.94 -4.04 9.91
C VAL A 34 4.18 -5.55 9.93
N ARG A 35 3.70 -6.28 10.95
CA ARG A 35 3.87 -7.74 11.01
C ARG A 35 3.25 -8.45 9.81
N LEU A 36 2.05 -8.05 9.36
CA LEU A 36 1.42 -8.67 8.20
C LEU A 36 2.19 -8.36 6.92
N ILE A 37 2.60 -7.11 6.71
CA ILE A 37 3.43 -6.73 5.56
C ILE A 37 4.74 -7.55 5.55
N GLU A 38 5.45 -7.64 6.67
CA GLU A 38 6.70 -8.41 6.76
C GLU A 38 6.46 -9.92 6.56
N LYS A 39 5.38 -10.48 7.11
CA LYS A 39 4.98 -11.88 6.94
C LYS A 39 4.74 -12.22 5.47
N TYR A 40 3.94 -11.42 4.76
CA TYR A 40 3.55 -11.72 3.39
C TYR A 40 4.65 -11.42 2.37
N SER A 41 5.45 -10.38 2.61
CA SER A 41 6.54 -10.00 1.70
C SER A 41 7.86 -10.76 1.95
N GLY A 42 8.08 -11.24 3.18
CA GLY A 42 9.38 -11.72 3.62
C GLY A 42 10.46 -10.63 3.60
N MET A 43 10.07 -9.36 3.76
CA MET A 43 10.95 -8.19 3.74
C MET A 43 10.67 -7.29 4.94
N LYS A 44 11.63 -6.45 5.31
CA LYS A 44 11.50 -5.47 6.39
C LYS A 44 11.58 -4.04 5.86
N PHE A 45 10.99 -3.10 6.58
CA PHE A 45 11.22 -1.68 6.34
C PHE A 45 12.64 -1.29 6.77
N LYS A 46 13.38 -0.66 5.85
CA LYS A 46 14.71 -0.10 6.13
C LYS A 46 14.57 1.32 6.66
N THR A 47 13.64 2.10 6.10
CA THR A 47 13.22 3.40 6.62
C THR A 47 12.69 3.23 8.05
N LYS A 48 13.09 4.14 8.95
CA LYS A 48 12.64 4.15 10.35
C LYS A 48 11.56 5.17 10.63
N VAL A 49 11.55 6.27 9.87
CA VAL A 49 10.59 7.37 10.03
C VAL A 49 10.04 7.77 8.68
N ILE A 50 8.73 7.86 8.57
CA ILE A 50 8.01 8.40 7.42
C ILE A 50 7.23 9.63 7.89
N ASN A 51 7.36 10.73 7.16
CA ASN A 51 6.49 11.89 7.34
C ASN A 51 5.45 11.85 6.22
N ALA A 52 4.19 11.70 6.62
CA ALA A 52 3.04 11.64 5.72
C ALA A 52 2.26 12.96 5.79
N VAL A 53 1.79 13.45 4.64
CA VAL A 53 0.94 14.64 4.56
C VAL A 53 -0.49 14.24 4.21
N THR A 54 -1.50 14.72 4.93
CA THR A 54 -2.90 14.55 4.54
C THR A 54 -3.37 15.75 3.73
N PHE A 55 -3.93 15.48 2.56
CA PHE A 55 -4.33 16.48 1.58
C PHE A 55 -5.56 16.01 0.79
N GLU A 56 -6.03 16.75 -0.21
CA GLU A 56 -7.07 16.26 -1.13
C GLU A 56 -6.50 15.95 -2.52
N GLY A 57 -6.62 14.68 -2.93
CA GLY A 57 -6.08 14.19 -4.20
C GLY A 57 -5.82 12.68 -4.19
N ARG A 58 -5.12 12.16 -5.20
CA ARG A 58 -4.68 10.75 -5.23
C ARG A 58 -3.60 10.53 -4.18
N SER A 59 -3.68 9.46 -3.40
CA SER A 59 -2.60 9.15 -2.44
C SER A 59 -1.31 8.75 -3.18
N PHE A 60 -0.17 9.05 -2.56
CA PHE A 60 1.15 8.73 -3.08
C PHE A 60 2.07 8.21 -1.97
N SER A 61 3.09 7.45 -2.35
CA SER A 61 4.07 6.87 -1.43
C SER A 61 5.37 7.67 -1.32
N LYS A 62 5.63 8.64 -2.22
CA LYS A 62 6.84 9.47 -2.18
C LYS A 62 6.64 10.88 -2.76
N PRO A 63 6.64 11.94 -1.93
CA PRO A 63 6.48 11.88 -0.46
C PRO A 63 5.18 11.16 -0.11
N MET A 64 5.08 10.56 1.08
CA MET A 64 3.83 9.88 1.46
C MET A 64 2.75 10.94 1.63
N SER A 65 1.73 10.91 0.78
CA SER A 65 0.58 11.81 0.88
C SER A 65 -0.71 11.01 0.81
N LEU A 66 -1.66 11.35 1.68
CA LEU A 66 -2.83 10.53 1.97
C LEU A 66 -4.09 11.37 1.85
N ARG A 67 -5.07 10.87 1.10
CA ARG A 67 -6.29 11.61 0.81
C ARG A 67 -7.15 11.79 2.06
N SER A 68 -7.63 13.00 2.29
CA SER A 68 -8.33 13.39 3.51
C SER A 68 -9.80 12.99 3.52
N SER A 69 -10.48 13.09 2.37
CA SER A 69 -11.90 12.80 2.23
C SER A 69 -12.29 11.32 2.31
N TYR A 70 -11.31 10.39 2.34
CA TYR A 70 -11.63 8.97 2.43
C TYR A 70 -12.34 8.60 3.73
N PRO A 71 -13.37 7.73 3.70
CA PRO A 71 -13.92 7.12 4.90
C PRO A 71 -12.84 6.32 5.65
N ARG A 72 -12.98 6.17 6.97
CA ARG A 72 -11.99 5.51 7.84
C ARG A 72 -11.45 4.18 7.30
N ARG A 73 -12.35 3.28 6.86
CA ARG A 73 -11.95 1.96 6.35
C ARG A 73 -11.12 2.04 5.07
N VAL A 74 -11.42 3.02 4.21
CA VAL A 74 -10.63 3.28 3.01
C VAL A 74 -9.27 3.86 3.40
N LYS A 75 -9.20 4.74 4.41
CA LYS A 75 -7.93 5.22 4.96
C LYS A 75 -7.04 4.08 5.44
N GLU A 76 -7.61 3.10 6.16
CA GLU A 76 -6.89 1.90 6.61
C GLU A 76 -6.32 1.10 5.42
N ALA A 77 -7.13 0.85 4.39
CA ALA A 77 -6.71 0.11 3.22
C ALA A 77 -5.61 0.84 2.41
N VAL A 78 -5.81 2.13 2.14
CA VAL A 78 -4.88 2.99 1.39
C VAL A 78 -3.55 3.15 2.13
N LEU A 79 -3.56 3.27 3.47
CA LEU A 79 -2.32 3.33 4.24
C LEU A 79 -1.45 2.08 4.00
N VAL A 80 -2.06 0.88 3.98
CA VAL A 80 -1.36 -0.36 3.69
C VAL A 80 -0.83 -0.38 2.25
N HIS A 81 -1.63 0.06 1.28
CA HIS A 81 -1.23 0.18 -0.12
C HIS A 81 0.04 1.04 -0.26
N GLU A 82 0.02 2.26 0.27
CA GLU A 82 1.16 3.17 0.17
C GLU A 82 2.39 2.65 0.93
N LEU A 83 2.19 1.94 2.04
CA LEU A 83 3.27 1.29 2.77
C LEU A 83 3.92 0.14 1.97
N LEU A 84 3.17 -0.60 1.15
CA LEU A 84 3.77 -1.60 0.27
C LEU A 84 4.67 -0.95 -0.80
N HIS A 85 4.26 0.17 -1.39
CA HIS A 85 5.16 0.94 -2.26
C HIS A 85 6.42 1.39 -1.53
N ARG A 86 6.30 1.91 -0.30
CA ARG A 86 7.47 2.26 0.55
C ARG A 86 8.38 1.06 0.79
N LEU A 87 7.81 -0.11 1.05
CA LEU A 87 8.57 -1.34 1.28
C LEU A 87 9.39 -1.72 0.05
N LEU A 88 8.81 -1.64 -1.16
CA LEU A 88 9.53 -1.92 -2.40
C LEU A 88 10.70 -0.95 -2.60
N ILE A 89 10.50 0.34 -2.34
CA ILE A 89 11.55 1.36 -2.41
C ILE A 89 12.69 1.05 -1.43
N ASP A 90 12.36 0.77 -0.15
CA ASP A 90 13.34 0.42 0.88
C ASP A 90 14.18 -0.82 0.51
N ASN A 91 13.59 -1.72 -0.28
CA ASN A 91 14.20 -3.00 -0.63
C ASN A 91 14.82 -3.03 -2.03
N ASN A 92 15.12 -1.86 -2.62
CA ASN A 92 15.85 -1.72 -3.89
C ASN A 92 15.16 -2.40 -5.09
N PHE A 93 13.83 -2.33 -5.13
CA PHE A 93 13.09 -2.75 -6.32
C PHE A 93 13.25 -1.73 -7.44
N TRP A 94 13.50 -2.24 -8.65
CA TRP A 94 13.61 -1.42 -9.85
C TRP A 94 12.81 -2.04 -10.99
N PHE A 95 11.81 -1.29 -11.44
CA PHE A 95 10.93 -1.66 -12.54
C PHE A 95 11.38 -0.90 -13.78
N GLY A 96 12.23 -1.55 -14.59
CA GLY A 96 13.09 -0.87 -15.58
C GLY A 96 12.43 -0.30 -16.83
N ASN A 97 11.18 -0.69 -17.11
CA ASN A 97 10.44 -0.20 -18.26
C ASN A 97 9.43 0.86 -17.80
N LYS A 98 9.58 2.10 -18.30
CA LYS A 98 8.69 3.21 -17.95
C LYS A 98 7.26 3.01 -18.43
N ASP A 99 7.07 2.33 -19.57
CA ASP A 99 5.76 2.13 -20.18
C ASP A 99 4.91 1.12 -19.40
N THR A 100 5.57 0.17 -18.72
CA THR A 100 4.90 -0.84 -17.88
C THR A 100 5.09 -0.60 -16.39
N TYR A 101 5.86 0.43 -16.00
CA TYR A 101 6.26 0.70 -14.62
C TYR A 101 5.08 0.65 -13.66
N HIS A 102 4.03 1.41 -13.96
CA HIS A 102 2.89 1.54 -13.07
C HIS A 102 2.19 0.20 -12.88
N GLU A 103 1.93 -0.54 -13.96
CA GLU A 103 1.32 -1.87 -13.90
C GLU A 103 2.22 -2.90 -13.18
N ASP A 104 3.52 -2.92 -13.47
CA ASP A 104 4.45 -3.88 -12.87
C ASP A 104 4.60 -3.68 -11.35
N VAL A 105 4.62 -2.43 -10.89
CA VAL A 105 4.63 -2.11 -9.46
C VAL A 105 3.33 -2.60 -8.81
N HIS A 106 2.18 -2.35 -9.43
CA HIS A 106 0.89 -2.77 -8.88
C HIS A 106 0.75 -4.29 -8.87
N LYS A 107 1.17 -4.98 -9.94
CA LYS A 107 1.25 -6.45 -9.95
C LYS A 107 2.07 -6.98 -8.78
N MET A 108 3.19 -6.32 -8.45
CA MET A 108 4.04 -6.75 -7.32
C MET A 108 3.31 -6.62 -5.99
N ILE A 109 2.65 -5.49 -5.72
CA ILE A 109 1.99 -5.27 -4.43
C ILE A 109 0.67 -6.05 -4.31
N ASP A 110 -0.11 -6.15 -5.39
CA ASP A 110 -1.44 -6.78 -5.41
C ASP A 110 -1.39 -8.28 -5.07
N LEU A 111 -0.27 -8.95 -5.38
CA LEU A 111 -0.01 -10.34 -5.00
C LEU A 111 -0.08 -10.58 -3.49
N ILE A 112 0.17 -9.55 -2.68
CA ILE A 112 0.13 -9.68 -1.21
C ILE A 112 -0.90 -8.75 -0.57
N LEU A 113 -1.25 -7.64 -1.22
CA LEU A 113 -2.13 -6.61 -0.67
C LEU A 113 -3.52 -7.16 -0.33
N PHE A 114 -4.13 -7.93 -1.24
CA PHE A 114 -5.46 -8.49 -0.99
C PHE A 114 -5.48 -9.37 0.26
N ASP A 115 -4.51 -10.27 0.41
CA ASP A 115 -4.45 -11.17 1.55
C ASP A 115 -4.14 -10.43 2.85
N ILE A 116 -3.29 -9.38 2.80
CA ILE A 116 -3.05 -8.50 3.94
C ILE A 116 -4.36 -7.79 4.34
N TRP A 117 -5.14 -7.26 3.40
CA TRP A 117 -6.43 -6.66 3.72
C TRP A 117 -7.43 -7.66 4.28
N VAL A 118 -7.47 -8.90 3.77
CA VAL A 118 -8.33 -9.95 4.34
C VAL A 118 -7.98 -10.21 5.80
N ASP A 119 -6.69 -10.40 6.12
CA ASP A 119 -6.22 -10.68 7.49
C ASP A 119 -6.35 -9.45 8.43
N LEU A 120 -6.25 -8.24 7.88
CA LEU A 120 -6.30 -6.99 8.64
C LEU A 120 -7.73 -6.49 8.88
N LEU A 121 -8.52 -6.39 7.82
CA LEU A 121 -9.81 -5.67 7.73
C LEU A 121 -11.01 -6.59 7.41
N GLY A 122 -10.73 -7.84 7.00
CA GLY A 122 -11.74 -8.82 6.61
C GLY A 122 -12.06 -8.80 5.11
N LYS A 123 -12.54 -9.95 4.62
CA LYS A 123 -12.76 -10.20 3.18
C LYS A 123 -13.69 -9.19 2.49
N LYS A 124 -14.73 -8.73 3.18
CA LYS A 124 -15.66 -7.72 2.64
C LYS A 124 -14.93 -6.42 2.30
N VAL A 125 -14.17 -5.89 3.27
CA VAL A 125 -13.44 -4.63 3.11
C VAL A 125 -12.32 -4.78 2.08
N ALA A 126 -11.63 -5.93 2.04
CA ALA A 126 -10.62 -6.22 1.02
C ALA A 126 -11.20 -6.14 -0.40
N LYS A 127 -12.38 -6.72 -0.62
CA LYS A 127 -13.08 -6.68 -1.92
C LYS A 127 -13.54 -5.26 -2.28
N GLU A 128 -14.15 -4.55 -1.34
CA GLU A 128 -14.58 -3.15 -1.54
C GLU A 128 -13.37 -2.24 -1.87
N SER A 129 -12.23 -2.46 -1.22
CA SER A 129 -10.99 -1.69 -1.47
C SER A 129 -10.40 -1.98 -2.85
N GLN A 130 -10.39 -3.25 -3.26
CA GLN A 130 -10.01 -3.66 -4.61
C GLN A 130 -10.91 -3.01 -5.68
N GLU A 131 -12.23 -3.08 -5.49
CA GLU A 131 -13.19 -2.46 -6.42
C GLU A 131 -13.01 -0.94 -6.51
N LEU A 132 -12.72 -0.29 -5.38
CA LEU A 132 -12.41 1.13 -5.33
C LEU A 132 -11.16 1.47 -6.15
N GLU A 133 -10.06 0.73 -6.00
CA GLU A 133 -8.85 1.00 -6.78
C GLU A 133 -9.07 0.81 -8.28
N ILE A 134 -9.82 -0.22 -8.68
CA ILE A 134 -10.21 -0.45 -10.08
C ILE A 134 -11.05 0.73 -10.61
N SER A 135 -11.85 1.37 -9.75
CA SER A 135 -12.70 2.51 -10.14
C SER A 135 -11.95 3.82 -10.39
N PHE A 136 -10.66 3.92 -10.05
CA PHE A 136 -9.86 5.14 -10.27
C PHE A 136 -9.60 5.46 -11.75
N GLY A 137 -10.01 4.59 -12.69
CA GLY A 137 -10.01 4.87 -14.13
C GLY A 137 -8.67 4.63 -14.84
N ASP A 138 -7.61 4.30 -14.10
CA ASP A 138 -6.33 3.88 -14.66
C ASP A 138 -6.38 2.38 -15.03
N PRO A 139 -6.26 2.01 -16.32
CA PRO A 139 -6.34 0.62 -16.77
C PRO A 139 -5.29 -0.30 -16.13
N ALA A 140 -4.17 0.24 -15.66
CA ALA A 140 -3.12 -0.53 -15.00
C ALA A 140 -3.61 -1.20 -13.71
N TYR A 141 -4.45 -0.53 -12.91
CA TYR A 141 -5.04 -1.14 -11.70
C TYR A 141 -5.86 -2.37 -12.03
N LYS A 142 -6.76 -2.25 -13.02
CA LYS A 142 -7.61 -3.37 -13.43
C LYS A 142 -6.78 -4.55 -13.90
N ARG A 143 -5.76 -4.31 -14.73
CA ARG A 143 -4.88 -5.37 -15.24
C ARG A 143 -4.03 -6.00 -14.13
N ALA A 144 -3.50 -5.20 -13.20
CA ALA A 144 -2.72 -5.68 -12.07
C ALA A 144 -3.58 -6.55 -11.13
N TRP A 145 -4.76 -6.07 -10.73
CA TRP A 145 -5.68 -6.83 -9.89
C TRP A 145 -6.17 -8.11 -10.55
N SER A 146 -6.58 -8.06 -11.82
CA SER A 146 -7.00 -9.25 -12.57
C SER A 146 -5.88 -10.29 -12.66
N TRP A 147 -4.64 -9.84 -12.85
CA TRP A 147 -3.47 -10.72 -12.89
C TRP A 147 -3.13 -11.30 -11.52
N ALA A 148 -3.11 -10.50 -10.46
CA ALA A 148 -2.78 -10.98 -9.12
C ALA A 148 -3.83 -11.99 -8.61
N LEU A 149 -5.11 -11.75 -8.89
CA LEU A 149 -6.21 -12.60 -8.45
C LEU A 149 -6.53 -13.76 -9.39
N SER A 150 -5.86 -13.89 -10.55
CA SER A 150 -5.90 -15.14 -11.32
C SER A 150 -5.13 -16.27 -10.65
N PHE A 151 -4.26 -15.95 -9.68
CA PHE A 151 -3.58 -16.93 -8.84
C PHE A 151 -4.36 -17.17 -7.55
N SER A 152 -4.37 -18.44 -7.11
CA SER A 152 -4.89 -18.80 -5.80
C SER A 152 -4.07 -18.18 -4.66
N LYS A 153 -4.64 -18.18 -3.44
CA LYS A 153 -3.96 -17.69 -2.24
C LYS A 153 -2.59 -18.35 -2.00
N ASP A 154 -2.45 -19.62 -2.37
CA ASP A 154 -1.20 -20.38 -2.15
C ASP A 154 -0.18 -20.19 -3.29
N GLU A 155 -0.63 -19.74 -4.46
CA GLU A 155 0.22 -19.45 -5.61
C GLU A 155 0.80 -18.03 -5.57
N ARG A 156 0.02 -17.06 -5.07
CA ARG A 156 0.45 -15.64 -5.01
C ARG A 156 1.80 -15.44 -4.30
N PRO A 157 2.10 -16.07 -3.15
CA PRO A 157 3.42 -15.96 -2.52
C PRO A 157 4.56 -16.48 -3.41
N LYS A 158 4.34 -17.57 -4.15
CA LYS A 158 5.34 -18.11 -5.09
C LYS A 158 5.60 -17.10 -6.21
N LYS A 159 4.53 -16.51 -6.75
CA LYS A 159 4.62 -15.48 -7.78
C LYS A 159 5.31 -14.21 -7.29
N PHE A 160 5.07 -13.84 -6.03
CA PHE A 160 5.76 -12.72 -5.40
C PHE A 160 7.26 -12.96 -5.30
N GLN A 161 7.70 -14.18 -4.94
CA GLN A 161 9.12 -14.52 -4.92
C GLN A 161 9.76 -14.49 -6.31
N GLU A 162 9.05 -14.92 -7.36
CA GLU A 162 9.52 -14.81 -8.74
C GLU A 162 9.71 -13.34 -9.15
N MET A 163 8.70 -12.49 -8.90
CA MET A 163 8.80 -11.05 -9.20
C MET A 163 9.89 -10.36 -8.37
N LYS A 164 10.05 -10.75 -7.10
CA LYS A 164 11.14 -10.30 -6.24
C LYS A 164 12.50 -10.59 -6.87
N LYS A 165 12.77 -11.83 -7.31
CA LYS A 165 14.03 -12.17 -7.99
C LYS A 165 14.24 -11.39 -9.28
N LYS A 166 13.15 -11.05 -10.00
CA LYS A 166 13.20 -10.28 -11.25
C LYS A 166 13.54 -8.81 -11.02
N TYR A 167 12.90 -8.16 -10.04
CA TYR A 167 12.91 -6.70 -9.89
C TYR A 167 13.78 -6.20 -8.73
N GLN A 168 14.08 -7.05 -7.74
CA GLN A 168 14.93 -6.68 -6.63
C GLN A 168 16.40 -6.74 -7.05
N LYS A 169 17.09 -5.60 -7.03
CA LYS A 169 18.53 -5.57 -7.29
C LYS A 169 19.30 -6.01 -6.05
N SER A 170 20.31 -6.86 -6.25
CA SER A 170 21.32 -7.11 -5.22
C SER A 170 21.98 -5.78 -4.86
N SER A 171 22.08 -5.51 -3.56
CA SER A 171 22.78 -4.33 -3.03
C SER A 171 24.29 -4.53 -3.07
#